data_AF-A0A7V9IY09-F1
#
_entry.id   AF-A0A7V9IY09-F1
#
_cell.length_a   1.000
_cell.length_b   1.000
_cell.length_c   1.000
_cell.angle_alpha   90.00
_cell.angle_beta   90.00
_cell.angle_gamma   90.00
#
_symmetry.space_group_name_H-M   'P 1'
#
loop_
_entity.id
_entity.type
_entity.pdbx_description
1 polymer ?
#
loop_
_entity_poly.entity_id
_entity_poly.type
_entity_poly.pdbx_seq_one_letter_code
_entity_poly.pdbx_strand_id
1 'polypeptide(L)'
;MAIFKNLFSFLFQRSSAEEHVARYVVREHERGRSLDEILQDRYVQNRLTPEQQRRLLDRPEIVGAISGEKIEAAKASVEGVS
;
A
#
# COMPACT_ATOMS: atom_id res chain seq x y z
N MET A 1 -9.27 -22.17 6.40
CA MET A 1 -9.33 -20.71 6.63
C MET A 1 -9.20 -19.99 5.28
N ALA A 2 -10.28 -19.88 4.48
CA ALA A 2 -10.19 -19.32 3.11
C ALA A 2 -11.42 -18.47 2.71
N ILE A 3 -12.22 -18.03 3.68
CA ILE A 3 -13.48 -17.32 3.41
C ILE A 3 -13.23 -15.82 3.16
N PHE A 4 -12.17 -15.24 3.74
CA PHE A 4 -11.84 -13.82 3.59
C PHE A 4 -11.32 -13.43 2.20
N LYS A 5 -10.77 -14.35 1.40
CA LYS A 5 -10.23 -14.01 0.08
C LYS A 5 -11.29 -13.88 -1.02
N ASN A 6 -12.44 -14.56 -0.88
CA ASN A 6 -13.45 -14.65 -1.95
C ASN A 6 -14.59 -13.62 -1.84
N LEU A 7 -14.87 -13.06 -0.65
CA LEU A 7 -15.97 -12.09 -0.48
C LEU A 7 -15.69 -10.71 -1.09
N PHE A 8 -14.44 -10.41 -1.44
CA PHE A 8 -14.03 -9.10 -1.97
C PHE A 8 -13.64 -9.13 -3.45
N SER A 9 -13.89 -10.23 -4.17
CA SER A 9 -13.53 -10.32 -5.60
C SER A 9 -14.30 -9.33 -6.48
N PHE A 10 -15.42 -8.77 -6.00
CA PHE A 10 -16.18 -7.72 -6.68
C PHE A 10 -15.50 -6.32 -6.55
N LEU A 11 -14.71 -6.09 -5.49
CA LEU A 11 -13.81 -4.93 -5.39
C LEU A 11 -12.59 -5.07 -6.32
N PHE A 12 -12.38 -6.26 -6.90
CA PHE A 12 -11.33 -6.57 -7.86
C PHE A 12 -11.75 -6.33 -9.32
N GLN A 13 -12.93 -5.77 -9.59
CA GLN A 13 -13.27 -5.18 -10.89
C GLN A 13 -12.51 -3.84 -11.04
N ARG A 14 -11.18 -3.99 -11.08
CA ARG A 14 -10.16 -2.94 -10.94
C ARG A 14 -10.24 -1.95 -12.09
N SER A 15 -10.20 -0.66 -11.77
CA SER A 15 -9.85 0.34 -12.78
C SER A 15 -8.34 0.28 -13.03
N SER A 16 -7.91 0.46 -14.28
CA SER A 16 -6.48 0.57 -14.62
C SER A 16 -5.79 1.70 -13.85
N ALA A 17 -6.55 2.73 -13.46
CA ALA A 17 -6.08 3.84 -12.65
C ALA A 17 -5.66 3.40 -11.24
N GLU A 18 -6.46 2.59 -10.53
CA GLU A 18 -6.12 2.09 -9.19
C GLU A 18 -4.86 1.22 -9.20
N GLU A 19 -4.68 0.39 -10.24
CA GLU A 19 -3.47 -0.43 -10.39
C GLU A 19 -2.22 0.42 -10.62
N HIS A 20 -2.35 1.49 -11.41
CA HIS A 20 -1.24 2.42 -11.67
C HIS A 20 -0.87 3.21 -10.42
N VAL A 21 -1.87 3.66 -9.67
CA VAL A 21 -1.65 4.39 -8.42
C VAL A 21 -1.03 3.50 -7.36
N ALA A 22 -1.42 2.24 -7.22
CA ALA A 22 -0.76 1.32 -6.27
C ALA A 22 0.73 1.14 -6.59
N ARG A 23 1.07 0.85 -7.86
CA ARG A 23 2.48 0.74 -8.29
C ARG A 23 3.27 2.03 -8.07
N TYR A 24 2.64 3.18 -8.28
CA TYR A 24 3.23 4.48 -8.00
C TYR A 24 3.53 4.64 -6.51
N VAL A 25 2.54 4.37 -5.64
CA VAL A 25 2.68 4.52 -4.19
C VAL A 25 3.77 3.62 -3.62
N VAL A 26 3.81 2.34 -4.01
CA VAL A 26 4.86 1.40 -3.58
C VAL A 26 6.24 1.94 -3.95
N ARG A 27 6.42 2.35 -5.22
CA ARG A 27 7.69 2.85 -5.72
C ARG A 27 8.17 4.12 -5.00
N GLU A 28 7.26 5.06 -4.73
CA GLU A 28 7.61 6.29 -4.04
C GLU A 28 7.92 6.05 -2.56
N HIS A 29 7.21 5.10 -1.94
CA HIS A 29 7.49 4.69 -0.56
C HIS A 29 8.86 4.00 -0.44
N GLU A 30 9.21 3.11 -1.37
CA GLU A 30 10.55 2.49 -1.47
C GLU A 30 11.67 3.53 -1.67
N ARG A 31 11.35 4.76 -2.10
CA ARG A 31 12.29 5.89 -2.19
C ARG A 31 12.39 6.72 -0.92
N GLY A 32 11.71 6.31 0.16
CA GLY A 32 11.74 6.95 1.46
C GLY A 32 10.73 8.06 1.67
N ARG A 33 9.78 8.27 0.75
CA ARG A 33 8.67 9.22 0.96
C ARG A 33 7.60 8.60 1.87
N SER A 34 6.98 9.42 2.71
CA SER A 34 5.89 8.97 3.57
C SER A 34 4.59 8.81 2.78
N LEU A 35 3.72 7.90 3.20
CA LEU A 35 2.45 7.66 2.51
C LEU A 35 1.54 8.89 2.52
N ASP A 36 1.50 9.64 3.61
CA ASP A 36 0.68 10.83 3.71
C ASP A 36 1.11 11.87 2.67
N GLU A 37 2.42 12.03 2.45
CA GLU A 37 2.97 12.90 1.40
C GLU A 37 2.57 12.39 0.00
N ILE A 38 2.76 11.10 -0.28
CA ILE A 38 2.46 10.50 -1.58
C ILE A 38 0.95 10.58 -1.91
N LEU A 39 0.08 10.41 -0.92
CA LEU A 39 -1.38 10.52 -1.10
C LEU A 39 -1.82 11.96 -1.46
N GLN A 40 -1.02 12.97 -1.12
CA GLN A 40 -1.25 14.35 -1.55
C GLN A 40 -0.80 14.63 -2.99
N ASP A 41 -0.07 13.71 -3.63
CA ASP A 41 0.41 13.95 -4.99
C ASP A 41 -0.78 14.11 -5.95
N ARG A 42 -0.71 15.13 -6.83
CA ARG A 42 -1.74 15.36 -7.86
C ARG A 42 -2.00 14.12 -8.72
N TYR A 43 -0.98 13.28 -8.90
CA TYR A 43 -1.13 12.02 -9.60
C TYR A 43 -2.17 11.10 -8.96
N VAL A 44 -2.18 11.03 -7.62
CA VAL A 44 -3.10 10.23 -6.81
C VAL A 44 -4.46 10.92 -6.73
N GLN A 45 -4.49 12.20 -6.33
CA GLN A 45 -5.72 12.95 -6.12
C GLN A 45 -6.59 13.07 -7.40
N ASN A 46 -5.96 13.16 -8.58
CA ASN A 46 -6.68 13.23 -9.85
C ASN A 46 -7.23 11.88 -10.34
N ARG A 47 -6.85 10.77 -9.70
CA ARG A 47 -7.19 9.42 -10.14
C ARG A 47 -8.07 8.67 -9.16
N LEU A 48 -7.93 8.95 -7.87
CA LEU A 48 -8.63 8.26 -6.82
C LEU A 48 -9.47 9.24 -5.99
N THR A 49 -10.73 8.89 -5.82
CA THR A 49 -11.59 9.46 -4.78
C THR A 49 -11.05 9.12 -3.37
N PRO A 50 -11.43 9.87 -2.32
CA PRO A 50 -11.03 9.54 -0.95
C PRO A 50 -11.41 8.12 -0.52
N GLU A 51 -12.53 7.60 -0.99
CA GLU A 51 -12.97 6.23 -0.70
C GLU A 51 -12.07 5.19 -1.39
N GLN A 52 -11.67 5.45 -2.63
CA GLN A 52 -10.68 4.61 -3.33
C GLN A 52 -9.30 4.68 -2.68
N GLN A 53 -8.89 5.84 -2.16
CA GLN A 53 -7.64 5.96 -1.40
C GLN A 53 -7.69 5.13 -0.11
N ARG A 54 -8.82 5.12 0.62
CA ARG A 54 -8.98 4.24 1.79
C ARG A 54 -8.82 2.77 1.41
N ARG A 55 -9.53 2.33 0.37
CA ARG A 55 -9.39 0.95 -0.13
C ARG A 55 -7.98 0.62 -0.63
N LEU A 56 -7.28 1.61 -1.21
CA LEU A 56 -5.89 1.45 -1.64
C LEU A 56 -5.00 1.07 -0.47
N LEU A 57 -5.18 1.69 0.69
CA LEU A 57 -4.38 1.44 1.91
C LEU A 57 -4.59 0.03 2.48
N ASP A 58 -5.73 -0.61 2.21
CA ASP A 58 -6.01 -1.98 2.63
C ASP A 58 -5.43 -3.04 1.68
N ARG A 59 -4.80 -2.63 0.56
CA ARG A 59 -4.29 -3.57 -0.45
C ARG A 59 -3.08 -4.36 0.07
N PRO A 60 -3.02 -5.69 -0.16
CA PRO A 60 -1.91 -6.53 0.30
C PRO A 60 -0.51 -6.04 -0.13
N GLU A 61 -0.37 -5.51 -1.34
CA GLU A 61 0.87 -4.95 -1.87
C GLU A 61 1.28 -3.64 -1.18
N ILE A 62 0.30 -2.81 -0.79
CA ILE A 62 0.55 -1.57 -0.05
C ILE A 62 0.93 -1.93 1.40
N VAL A 63 0.13 -2.76 2.06
CA VAL A 63 0.41 -3.28 3.40
C VAL A 63 1.78 -3.97 3.44
N GLY A 64 2.09 -4.78 2.43
CA GLY A 64 3.36 -5.51 2.32
C GLY A 64 4.55 -4.56 2.19
N ALA A 65 4.48 -3.55 1.32
CA ALA A 65 5.54 -2.57 1.16
C ALA A 65 5.86 -1.82 2.47
N ILE A 66 4.82 -1.42 3.21
CA ILE A 66 4.95 -0.66 4.46
C ILE A 66 5.42 -1.55 5.62
N SER A 67 4.89 -2.77 5.67
CA SER A 67 5.26 -3.73 6.71
C SER A 67 6.69 -4.21 6.54
N GLY A 68 7.20 -4.26 5.30
CA GLY A 68 8.58 -4.64 5.01
C GLY A 68 9.59 -3.81 5.80
N GLU A 69 9.49 -2.48 5.73
CA GLU A 69 10.37 -1.58 6.48
C GLU A 69 10.32 -1.86 8.00
N LYS A 70 9.11 -1.97 8.56
CA LYS A 70 8.91 -2.19 9.99
C LYS A 70 9.45 -3.56 10.44
N ILE A 71 9.29 -4.59 9.61
CA ILE A 71 9.77 -5.94 9.88
C ILE A 71 11.29 -5.97 9.81
N GLU A 72 11.92 -5.36 8.80
CA GLU A 72 13.38 -5.28 8.71
C GLU A 72 13.99 -4.49 9.87
N ALA A 73 13.38 -3.38 10.26
CA ALA A 73 13.79 -2.64 11.46
C ALA A 73 13.64 -3.49 12.74
N ALA A 74 12.56 -4.28 12.85
CA ALA A 74 12.35 -5.18 13.99
C ALA A 74 13.38 -6.33 14.00
N LYS A 75 13.70 -6.93 12.85
CA LYS A 75 14.75 -7.95 12.73
C LYS A 75 16.10 -7.41 13.17
N ALA A 76 16.50 -6.24 12.68
CA ALA A 76 17.75 -5.59 13.10
C ALA A 76 17.80 -5.37 14.62
N SER A 77 16.66 -5.05 15.23
CA SER A 77 16.54 -4.88 16.69
C SER A 77 16.66 -6.21 17.46
N VAL A 78 16.17 -7.31 16.89
CA VAL A 78 16.27 -8.66 17.47
C VAL A 78 17.67 -9.25 17.29
N GLU A 79 18.33 -8.97 16.16
CA GLU A 79 19.66 -9.49 15.80
C GLU A 79 20.81 -8.70 16.48
N GLY A 80 20.53 -7.57 17.14
CA GLY A 80 21.54 -6.60 17.57
C GLY A 80 21.39 -6.01 18.98
N VAL A 81 20.83 -6.76 19.93
CA VAL A 81 21.16 -6.60 21.36
C VAL A 81 21.87 -7.87 21.83
N SER A 82 23.16 -7.96 21.55
CA SER A 82 24.14 -8.84 22.18
C SER A 82 25.52 -8.23 22.03
#